data_AF-A0A0C3GVF8-F1
#
_entry.id   AF-A0A0C3GVF8-F1
#
_cell.length_a   1.000
_cell.length_b   1.000
_cell.length_c   1.000
_cell.angle_alpha   90.00
_cell.angle_beta   90.00
_cell.angle_gamma   90.00
#
_symmetry.space_group_name_H-M   'P 1'
#
loop_
_entity.id
_entity.type
_entity.pdbx_description
1 polymer ?
#
loop_
_entity_poly.entity_id
_entity_poly.type
_entity_poly.pdbx_seq_one_letter_code
_entity_poly.pdbx_strand_id
1 'polypeptide(L)'
;ASAQSQNLTSPGCVDVAGFQKCQDAATAATAACLSHADGDLSQTETLACGCTNYVENYNCYASHCWNRASELLVNECEYQTYIVEYLVGCPAAKLPVPYFPTPDNSPDACSCNLGEVYLAINGSIQQGATCSSNASSGDPFQATQEIQGCECCEISAGFSSIYGICPTTDPTLIGLSNVNQLETILDTPFDTCGSYLSEFPCGSKLGFTPVAGGTFYGPDDLPASGTATLSNLGGTVTSPASGAVFTYTNGGDGIAYTISAANVKDSGSGSEPQTTTAGGGSSGNSANTSSSTSTETGSSTGGST
;
A
#
# COMPACT_ATOMS: atom_id res chain seq x y z
N ALA A 1 15.56 -11.31 8.75
CA ALA A 1 16.42 -10.41 9.57
C ALA A 1 15.52 -9.43 10.33
N SER A 2 16.04 -8.66 11.28
CA SER A 2 15.30 -7.50 11.80
C SER A 2 15.20 -6.45 10.68
N ALA A 3 14.00 -6.20 10.17
CA ALA A 3 13.75 -5.00 9.38
C ALA A 3 14.14 -3.79 10.24
N GLN A 4 14.90 -2.85 9.65
CA GLN A 4 15.03 -1.54 10.26
C GLN A 4 13.68 -0.86 10.03
N SER A 5 12.83 -0.78 11.05
CA SER A 5 11.55 -0.05 10.97
C SER A 5 11.83 1.35 10.40
N GLN A 6 11.46 1.55 9.14
CA GLN A 6 11.58 2.86 8.54
C GLN A 6 10.57 3.77 9.25
N ASN A 7 10.94 5.03 9.46
CA ASN A 7 10.05 6.06 9.96
C ASN A 7 10.11 7.21 8.98
N LEU A 8 8.95 7.63 8.49
CA LEU A 8 8.83 8.72 7.52
C LEU A 8 9.38 10.01 8.14
N THR A 9 10.45 10.57 7.57
CA THR A 9 11.13 11.73 8.14
C THR A 9 10.52 13.06 7.71
N SER A 10 10.66 14.07 8.58
CA SER A 10 10.07 15.41 8.39
C SER A 10 10.85 16.43 7.54
N PRO A 11 12.17 16.31 7.27
CA PRO A 11 12.87 17.21 6.35
C PRO A 11 12.23 17.23 4.95
N GLY A 12 12.27 18.39 4.30
CA GLY A 12 11.71 18.57 2.95
C GLY A 12 10.18 18.66 2.87
N CYS A 13 9.43 18.21 3.89
CA CYS A 13 7.97 18.34 3.92
C CYS A 13 7.52 19.81 3.91
N VAL A 14 6.44 20.11 3.19
CA VAL A 14 5.87 21.48 3.07
C VAL A 14 5.35 22.00 4.41
N ASP A 15 5.02 21.11 5.34
CA ASP A 15 4.72 21.44 6.74
C ASP A 15 5.45 20.48 7.70
N VAL A 16 6.77 20.65 7.81
CA VAL A 16 7.66 19.92 8.75
C VAL A 16 7.09 19.87 10.18
N ALA A 17 6.51 20.98 10.66
CA ALA A 17 6.06 21.13 12.03
C ALA A 17 4.71 20.46 12.29
N GLY A 18 3.75 20.59 11.34
CA GLY A 18 2.49 19.85 11.38
C GLY A 18 2.72 18.35 11.25
N PHE A 19 3.63 17.93 10.36
CA PHE A 19 3.98 16.52 10.20
C PHE A 19 4.55 15.91 11.49
N GLN A 20 5.54 16.57 12.11
CA GLN A 20 6.11 16.10 13.38
C GLN A 20 5.03 15.98 14.46
N LYS A 21 4.18 17.02 14.63
CA LYS A 21 3.08 17.00 15.58
C LYS A 21 2.07 15.88 15.31
N CYS A 22 1.86 15.53 14.04
CA CYS A 22 0.98 14.46 13.63
C CYS A 22 1.59 13.08 13.96
N GLN A 23 2.87 12.87 13.69
CA GLN A 23 3.61 11.67 14.15
C GLN A 23 3.60 11.55 15.68
N ASP A 24 3.90 12.63 16.41
CA ASP A 24 3.92 12.63 17.88
C ASP A 24 2.57 12.17 18.45
N ALA A 25 1.45 12.56 17.81
CA ALA A 25 0.11 12.12 18.17
C ALA A 25 -0.15 10.64 17.80
N ALA A 26 0.25 10.19 16.61
CA ALA A 26 0.17 8.79 16.19
C ALA A 26 0.98 7.87 17.12
N THR A 27 2.21 8.25 17.48
CA THR A 27 3.07 7.56 18.44
C THR A 27 2.45 7.54 19.84
N ALA A 28 1.87 8.65 20.32
CA ALA A 28 1.19 8.68 21.62
C ALA A 28 -0.05 7.76 21.67
N ALA A 29 -0.87 7.76 20.62
CA ALA A 29 -2.00 6.84 20.49
C ALA A 29 -1.56 5.37 20.42
N THR A 30 -0.46 5.10 19.71
CA THR A 30 0.13 3.76 19.59
C THR A 30 0.68 3.27 20.93
N ALA A 31 1.37 4.14 21.70
CA ALA A 31 1.86 3.80 23.03
C ALA A 31 0.71 3.51 24.02
N ALA A 32 -0.40 4.25 23.93
CA ALA A 32 -1.61 3.96 24.71
C ALA A 32 -2.25 2.61 24.32
N CYS A 33 -2.33 2.31 23.02
CA CYS A 33 -2.81 1.04 22.49
C CYS A 33 -1.95 -0.14 22.97
N LEU A 34 -0.62 -0.03 22.84
CA LEU A 34 0.32 -1.06 23.31
C LEU A 34 0.24 -1.27 24.84
N SER A 35 0.02 -0.20 25.61
CA SER A 35 -0.19 -0.32 27.07
C SER A 35 -1.53 -0.97 27.45
N HIS A 36 -2.52 -0.98 26.56
CA HIS A 36 -3.76 -1.74 26.74
C HIS A 36 -3.53 -3.22 26.38
N ALA A 37 -2.93 -3.47 25.21
CA ALA A 37 -2.59 -4.80 24.72
C ALA A 37 -1.69 -5.60 25.67
N ASP A 38 -0.71 -4.96 26.34
CA ASP A 38 0.13 -5.60 27.37
C ASP A 38 -0.66 -5.97 28.63
N GLY A 39 -1.62 -5.11 29.04
CA GLY A 39 -2.53 -5.39 30.16
C GLY A 39 -3.46 -6.58 29.92
N ASP A 40 -3.94 -6.74 28.68
CA ASP A 40 -4.75 -7.88 28.22
C ASP A 40 -3.91 -9.08 27.72
N LEU A 41 -2.57 -8.99 27.76
CA LEU A 41 -1.61 -9.98 27.25
C LEU A 41 -1.83 -10.37 25.77
N SER A 42 -2.34 -9.42 24.98
CA SER A 42 -2.87 -9.61 23.63
C SER A 42 -1.84 -9.34 22.54
N GLN A 43 -1.20 -10.41 22.04
CA GLN A 43 -0.27 -10.33 20.89
C GLN A 43 -0.97 -9.86 19.61
N THR A 44 -2.23 -10.24 19.38
CA THR A 44 -3.03 -9.81 18.24
C THR A 44 -3.28 -8.30 18.27
N GLU A 45 -3.58 -7.75 19.45
CA GLU A 45 -3.79 -6.32 19.61
C GLU A 45 -2.46 -5.55 19.53
N THR A 46 -1.37 -6.09 20.07
CA THR A 46 -0.01 -5.53 19.91
C THR A 46 0.35 -5.34 18.42
N LEU A 47 0.05 -6.34 17.59
CA LEU A 47 0.22 -6.25 16.14
C LEU A 47 -0.73 -5.22 15.51
N ALA A 48 -2.00 -5.21 15.91
CA ALA A 48 -2.99 -4.23 15.42
C ALA A 48 -2.58 -2.79 15.75
N CYS A 49 -2.08 -2.50 16.96
CA CYS A 49 -1.54 -1.19 17.34
C CYS A 49 -0.41 -0.74 16.40
N GLY A 50 0.51 -1.63 16.06
CA GLY A 50 1.57 -1.37 15.08
C GLY A 50 1.02 -1.10 13.68
N CYS A 51 0.00 -1.85 13.24
CA CYS A 51 -0.62 -1.66 11.94
C CYS A 51 -1.40 -0.35 11.83
N THR A 52 -2.09 0.08 12.89
CA THR A 52 -2.70 1.41 12.98
C THR A 52 -1.64 2.51 12.96
N ASN A 53 -0.47 2.30 13.58
CA ASN A 53 0.63 3.28 13.54
C ASN A 53 1.12 3.56 12.11
N TYR A 54 1.22 2.54 11.25
CA TYR A 54 1.54 2.73 9.83
C TYR A 54 0.48 3.61 9.13
N VAL A 55 -0.80 3.33 9.35
CA VAL A 55 -1.92 4.06 8.73
C VAL A 55 -1.92 5.54 9.12
N GLU A 56 -1.84 5.83 10.42
CA GLU A 56 -1.84 7.22 10.91
C GLU A 56 -0.58 7.97 10.40
N ASN A 57 0.59 7.35 10.39
CA ASN A 57 1.82 7.99 9.90
C ASN A 57 1.82 8.27 8.40
N TYR A 58 1.35 7.34 7.55
CA TYR A 58 1.27 7.64 6.12
C TYR A 58 0.16 8.66 5.81
N ASN A 59 -0.89 8.74 6.63
CA ASN A 59 -1.90 9.80 6.56
C ASN A 59 -1.35 11.17 6.98
N CYS A 60 -0.51 11.21 8.02
CA CYS A 60 0.26 12.39 8.38
C CYS A 60 1.17 12.84 7.22
N TYR A 61 1.83 11.91 6.52
CA TYR A 61 2.71 12.20 5.39
C TYR A 61 1.92 12.70 4.18
N ALA A 62 0.79 12.07 3.84
CA ALA A 62 -0.13 12.55 2.81
C ALA A 62 -0.67 13.96 3.10
N SER A 63 -0.90 14.29 4.38
CA SER A 63 -1.38 15.62 4.80
C SER A 63 -0.30 16.70 4.72
N HIS A 64 0.91 16.45 5.27
CA HIS A 64 1.92 17.48 5.53
C HIS A 64 3.18 17.39 4.65
N CYS A 65 3.35 16.27 3.94
CA CYS A 65 4.47 15.95 3.05
C CYS A 65 4.00 15.62 1.63
N TRP A 66 2.82 16.08 1.18
CA TRP A 66 2.34 15.86 -0.19
C TRP A 66 3.31 16.33 -1.27
N ASN A 67 4.22 17.26 -0.95
CA ASN A 67 5.30 17.69 -1.83
C ASN A 67 6.48 16.69 -1.94
N ARG A 68 6.33 15.51 -1.32
CA ARG A 68 7.22 14.34 -1.27
C ARG A 68 6.45 13.01 -1.44
N ALA A 69 5.16 13.10 -1.78
CA ALA A 69 4.21 11.98 -1.71
C ALA A 69 3.13 11.99 -2.81
N SER A 70 3.11 12.95 -3.73
CA SER A 70 1.94 13.24 -4.56
C SER A 70 1.80 12.28 -5.75
N GLU A 71 0.54 11.98 -6.10
CA GLU A 71 0.06 11.05 -7.14
C GLU A 71 0.56 11.31 -8.58
N LEU A 72 1.23 12.45 -8.81
CA LEU A 72 1.89 12.81 -10.07
C LEU A 72 3.38 13.14 -9.89
N LEU A 73 3.84 13.16 -8.64
CA LEU A 73 4.88 14.05 -8.13
C LEU A 73 5.41 13.48 -6.79
N VAL A 74 6.37 12.57 -6.92
CA VAL A 74 7.05 11.74 -5.90
C VAL A 74 6.24 10.70 -5.13
N ASN A 75 6.59 9.44 -5.33
CA ASN A 75 6.70 8.49 -4.22
C ASN A 75 8.20 8.28 -3.95
N GLU A 76 8.74 8.88 -2.90
CA GLU A 76 10.14 8.74 -2.53
C GLU A 76 10.49 7.31 -2.11
N CYS A 77 11.77 6.94 -2.15
CA CYS A 77 12.22 5.63 -1.69
C CYS A 77 11.82 5.36 -0.23
N GLU A 78 11.88 6.40 0.61
CA GLU A 78 11.42 6.36 2.01
C GLU A 78 9.94 5.97 2.10
N TYR A 79 9.06 6.66 1.37
CA TYR A 79 7.62 6.40 1.39
C TYR A 79 7.27 5.03 0.82
N GLN A 80 7.85 4.66 -0.33
CA GLN A 80 7.62 3.35 -0.92
C GLN A 80 8.08 2.22 0.01
N THR A 81 9.23 2.36 0.66
CA THR A 81 9.73 1.34 1.60
C THR A 81 8.79 1.22 2.80
N TYR A 82 8.32 2.35 3.35
CA TYR A 82 7.37 2.36 4.48
C TYR A 82 6.04 1.66 4.15
N ILE A 83 5.49 1.88 2.95
CA ILE A 83 4.25 1.21 2.51
C ILE A 83 4.50 -0.28 2.20
N VAL A 84 5.67 -0.67 1.69
CA VAL A 84 6.04 -2.10 1.58
C VAL A 84 6.19 -2.75 2.95
N GLU A 85 6.82 -2.09 3.94
CA GLU A 85 6.92 -2.59 5.31
C GLU A 85 5.54 -2.76 5.97
N TYR A 86 4.60 -1.83 5.73
CA TYR A 86 3.19 -2.00 6.10
C TYR A 86 2.55 -3.22 5.43
N LEU A 87 2.60 -3.30 4.10
CA LEU A 87 1.94 -4.33 3.29
C LEU A 87 2.54 -5.74 3.43
N VAL A 88 3.73 -5.87 4.01
CA VAL A 88 4.39 -7.16 4.33
C VAL A 88 4.27 -7.47 5.84
N GLY A 89 4.42 -6.47 6.71
CA GLY A 89 4.42 -6.67 8.16
C GLY A 89 3.04 -6.81 8.80
N CYS A 90 1.98 -6.34 8.14
CA CYS A 90 0.62 -6.33 8.68
C CYS A 90 -0.32 -7.27 7.92
N PRO A 91 -0.76 -8.40 8.51
CA PRO A 91 -1.66 -9.38 7.85
C PRO A 91 -3.03 -8.84 7.43
N ALA A 92 -3.44 -7.67 7.96
CA ALA A 92 -4.64 -6.98 7.54
C ALA A 92 -4.43 -6.03 6.36
N ALA A 93 -3.20 -5.54 6.13
CA ALA A 93 -2.88 -4.45 5.19
C ALA A 93 -3.14 -4.84 3.73
N LYS A 94 -3.82 -3.94 2.99
CA LYS A 94 -4.19 -4.14 1.57
C LYS A 94 -4.28 -2.78 0.88
N LEU A 95 -4.17 -2.80 -0.45
CA LEU A 95 -4.49 -1.66 -1.29
C LEU A 95 -6.02 -1.43 -1.40
N PRO A 96 -6.49 -0.19 -1.63
CA PRO A 96 -5.68 1.00 -1.90
C PRO A 96 -5.09 1.64 -0.62
N VAL A 97 -3.88 2.15 -0.80
CA VAL A 97 -3.15 3.07 0.08
C VAL A 97 -2.88 4.31 -0.76
N PRO A 98 -2.90 5.55 -0.21
CA PRO A 98 -2.63 6.74 -1.01
C PRO A 98 -1.34 6.63 -1.81
N TYR A 99 -1.38 7.07 -3.07
CA TYR A 99 -0.21 7.24 -3.94
C TYR A 99 0.56 5.97 -4.35
N PHE A 100 0.20 4.79 -3.82
CA PHE A 100 0.93 3.54 -4.01
C PHE A 100 0.11 2.51 -4.84
N PRO A 101 0.69 1.86 -5.87
CA PRO A 101 2.08 1.96 -6.33
C PRO A 101 2.36 3.27 -7.09
N THR A 102 3.65 3.58 -7.25
CA THR A 102 4.10 4.79 -7.97
C THR A 102 3.72 4.73 -9.45
N PRO A 103 3.15 5.80 -10.02
CA PRO A 103 2.96 5.89 -11.47
C PRO A 103 4.28 6.06 -12.23
N ASP A 104 4.32 5.47 -13.41
CA ASP A 104 5.41 5.52 -14.39
C ASP A 104 5.96 6.94 -14.61
N ASN A 105 7.29 7.09 -14.63
CA ASN A 105 7.99 8.37 -14.90
C ASN A 105 7.63 9.54 -13.94
N SER A 106 7.08 9.27 -12.75
CA SER A 106 6.83 10.29 -11.72
C SER A 106 8.12 11.06 -11.35
N PRO A 107 8.14 12.41 -11.34
CA PRO A 107 9.32 13.19 -10.96
C PRO A 107 9.75 12.92 -9.51
N ASP A 108 11.08 12.96 -9.27
CA ASP A 108 11.75 12.69 -7.98
C ASP A 108 11.50 11.27 -7.40
N ALA A 109 10.73 10.42 -8.09
CA ALA A 109 10.39 9.09 -7.60
C ALA A 109 11.62 8.21 -7.34
N CYS A 110 11.45 7.17 -6.53
CA CYS A 110 12.54 6.24 -6.25
C CYS A 110 13.13 5.59 -7.51
N SER A 111 14.45 5.39 -7.52
CA SER A 111 15.23 4.72 -8.59
C SER A 111 14.81 3.28 -8.88
N CYS A 112 13.95 2.71 -8.04
CA CYS A 112 13.26 1.44 -8.23
C CYS A 112 11.80 1.61 -7.79
N ASN A 113 10.83 1.13 -8.57
CA ASN A 113 9.41 1.18 -8.18
C ASN A 113 9.08 0.00 -7.26
N LEU A 114 9.31 0.16 -5.95
CA LEU A 114 9.08 -0.88 -4.95
C LEU A 114 7.61 -1.31 -4.91
N GLY A 115 6.68 -0.42 -5.27
CA GLY A 115 5.26 -0.73 -5.40
C GLY A 115 4.96 -1.73 -6.50
N GLU A 116 5.60 -1.59 -7.67
CA GLU A 116 5.49 -2.58 -8.75
C GLU A 116 6.20 -3.89 -8.39
N VAL A 117 7.37 -3.85 -7.73
CA VAL A 117 8.07 -5.06 -7.28
C VAL A 117 7.23 -5.84 -6.26
N TYR A 118 6.66 -5.16 -5.26
CA TYR A 118 5.75 -5.78 -4.29
C TYR A 118 4.52 -6.39 -4.98
N LEU A 119 3.89 -5.65 -5.92
CA LEU A 119 2.70 -6.14 -6.62
C LEU A 119 2.99 -7.30 -7.57
N ALA A 120 4.15 -7.33 -8.21
CA ALA A 120 4.56 -8.43 -9.08
C ALA A 120 4.92 -9.69 -8.27
N ILE A 121 5.58 -9.55 -7.11
CA ILE A 121 5.81 -10.67 -6.17
C ILE A 121 4.47 -11.19 -5.63
N ASN A 122 3.61 -10.33 -5.08
CA ASN A 122 2.32 -10.77 -4.52
C ASN A 122 1.37 -11.31 -5.61
N GLY A 123 1.40 -10.74 -6.82
CA GLY A 123 0.70 -11.26 -7.99
C GLY A 123 1.22 -12.62 -8.44
N SER A 124 2.50 -12.94 -8.19
CA SER A 124 3.06 -14.28 -8.39
C SER A 124 2.55 -15.26 -7.34
N ILE A 125 2.46 -14.84 -6.08
CA ILE A 125 1.90 -15.65 -4.96
C ILE A 125 0.45 -16.05 -5.24
N GLN A 126 -0.40 -15.10 -5.68
CA GLN A 126 -1.79 -15.42 -6.04
C GLN A 126 -1.88 -16.39 -7.23
N GLN A 127 -0.90 -16.35 -8.15
CA GLN A 127 -0.85 -17.26 -9.29
C GLN A 127 -0.36 -18.66 -8.92
N GLY A 128 0.66 -18.79 -8.06
CA GLY A 128 1.10 -20.09 -7.56
C GLY A 128 0.02 -20.79 -6.72
N ALA A 129 -0.63 -20.08 -5.80
CA ALA A 129 -1.80 -20.59 -5.08
C ALA A 129 -2.95 -21.02 -6.03
N THR A 130 -3.20 -20.24 -7.10
CA THR A 130 -4.19 -20.61 -8.13
C THR A 130 -3.73 -21.84 -8.93
N CYS A 131 -2.44 -21.94 -9.28
CA CYS A 131 -1.86 -23.07 -9.99
C CYS A 131 -1.95 -24.35 -9.15
N SER A 132 -1.45 -24.36 -7.92
CA SER A 132 -1.46 -25.51 -7.02
C SER A 132 -2.87 -25.98 -6.64
N SER A 133 -3.87 -25.08 -6.64
CA SER A 133 -5.29 -25.45 -6.45
C SER A 133 -5.96 -26.04 -7.69
N ASN A 134 -5.43 -25.78 -8.88
CA ASN A 134 -5.90 -26.35 -10.15
C ASN A 134 -5.09 -27.57 -10.61
N ALA A 135 -3.91 -27.81 -10.04
CA ALA A 135 -3.04 -28.95 -10.31
C ALA A 135 -3.81 -30.27 -10.13
N SER A 136 -4.21 -30.87 -11.25
CA SER A 136 -5.18 -31.97 -11.27
C SER A 136 -4.94 -32.90 -12.45
N SER A 137 -4.37 -34.05 -12.13
CA SER A 137 -4.17 -35.14 -13.07
C SER A 137 -4.78 -36.43 -12.53
N GLY A 138 -4.97 -37.42 -13.42
CA GLY A 138 -5.52 -38.74 -13.06
C GLY A 138 -4.57 -39.61 -12.23
N ASP A 139 -3.39 -39.11 -11.88
CA ASP A 139 -2.35 -39.77 -11.09
C ASP A 139 -1.90 -38.82 -9.96
N PRO A 140 -2.12 -39.17 -8.68
CA PRO A 140 -1.69 -38.36 -7.55
C PRO A 140 -0.20 -37.99 -7.57
N PHE A 141 0.67 -38.85 -8.12
CA PHE A 141 2.10 -38.55 -8.22
C PHE A 141 2.37 -37.37 -9.16
N GLN A 142 1.75 -37.38 -10.35
CA GLN A 142 1.90 -36.29 -11.32
C GLN A 142 1.27 -34.98 -10.81
N ALA A 143 0.20 -35.05 -10.01
CA ALA A 143 -0.37 -33.86 -9.36
C ALA A 143 0.61 -33.25 -8.33
N THR A 144 1.35 -34.06 -7.55
CA THR A 144 2.40 -33.54 -6.66
C THR A 144 3.55 -32.87 -7.44
N GLN A 145 4.00 -33.47 -8.55
CA GLN A 145 5.03 -32.85 -9.40
C GLN A 145 4.55 -31.53 -10.04
N GLU A 146 3.26 -31.42 -10.33
CA GLU A 146 2.63 -30.20 -10.87
C GLU A 146 2.55 -29.08 -9.83
N ILE A 147 2.18 -29.41 -8.57
CA ILE A 147 2.20 -28.48 -7.42
C ILE A 147 3.61 -27.93 -7.18
N GLN A 148 4.63 -28.80 -7.16
CA GLN A 148 6.03 -28.37 -7.03
C GLN A 148 6.49 -27.51 -8.22
N GLY A 149 5.97 -27.77 -9.42
CA GLY A 149 6.11 -26.88 -10.57
C GLY A 149 5.50 -25.48 -10.33
N CYS A 150 4.30 -25.41 -9.76
CA CYS A 150 3.63 -24.15 -9.40
C CYS A 150 4.44 -23.35 -8.36
N GLU A 151 4.90 -24.01 -7.30
CA GLU A 151 5.67 -23.41 -6.20
C GLU A 151 7.03 -22.88 -6.71
N CYS A 152 7.74 -23.66 -7.54
CA CYS A 152 8.95 -23.20 -8.21
C CYS A 152 8.71 -22.04 -9.18
N CYS A 153 7.58 -22.02 -9.90
CA CYS A 153 7.21 -20.91 -10.78
C CYS A 153 6.83 -19.64 -10.01
N GLU A 154 6.22 -19.77 -8.84
CA GLU A 154 5.92 -18.66 -7.92
C GLU A 154 7.21 -18.00 -7.40
N ILE A 155 8.17 -18.80 -6.93
CA ILE A 155 9.49 -18.32 -6.47
C ILE A 155 10.28 -17.72 -7.64
N SER A 156 10.33 -18.41 -8.78
CA SER A 156 10.97 -17.93 -10.02
C SER A 156 10.41 -16.58 -10.45
N ALA A 157 9.09 -16.42 -10.43
CA ALA A 157 8.44 -15.16 -10.78
C ALA A 157 8.72 -14.03 -9.78
N GLY A 158 8.87 -14.35 -8.49
CA GLY A 158 9.34 -13.43 -7.47
C GLY A 158 10.74 -12.87 -7.77
N PHE A 159 11.73 -13.74 -7.99
CA PHE A 159 13.08 -13.33 -8.42
C PHE A 159 13.04 -12.53 -9.72
N SER A 160 12.30 -13.03 -10.72
CA SER A 160 12.23 -12.42 -12.06
C SER A 160 11.60 -11.02 -12.03
N SER A 161 10.66 -10.78 -11.12
CA SER A 161 10.08 -9.46 -10.90
C SER A 161 11.09 -8.46 -10.34
N ILE A 162 11.90 -8.87 -9.36
CA ILE A 162 12.99 -8.06 -8.78
C ILE A 162 13.98 -7.65 -9.88
N TYR A 163 14.50 -8.63 -10.62
CA TYR A 163 15.49 -8.39 -11.69
C TYR A 163 14.90 -7.68 -12.92
N GLY A 164 13.62 -7.88 -13.22
CA GLY A 164 12.96 -7.33 -14.39
C GLY A 164 12.53 -5.87 -14.24
N ILE A 165 12.13 -5.45 -13.03
CA ILE A 165 11.69 -4.07 -12.74
C ILE A 165 12.89 -3.21 -12.34
N CYS A 166 13.83 -3.73 -11.55
CA CYS A 166 14.93 -2.95 -10.96
C CYS A 166 16.32 -3.57 -11.13
N PRO A 167 16.75 -3.91 -12.38
CA PRO A 167 17.95 -4.71 -12.67
C PRO A 167 19.27 -4.18 -12.11
N THR A 168 19.37 -2.89 -11.81
CA THR A 168 20.61 -2.23 -11.31
C THR A 168 20.66 -2.08 -9.79
N THR A 169 19.54 -2.28 -9.10
CA THR A 169 19.40 -2.05 -7.66
C THR A 169 19.82 -3.29 -6.88
N ASP A 170 20.37 -3.11 -5.68
CA ASP A 170 20.68 -4.22 -4.77
C ASP A 170 19.39 -4.97 -4.38
N PRO A 171 19.24 -6.27 -4.72
CA PRO A 171 18.03 -7.06 -4.43
C PRO A 171 17.65 -7.08 -2.95
N THR A 172 18.62 -6.94 -2.03
CA THR A 172 18.37 -6.95 -0.58
C THR A 172 17.53 -5.75 -0.11
N LEU A 173 17.49 -4.67 -0.89
CA LEU A 173 16.71 -3.46 -0.61
C LEU A 173 15.28 -3.52 -1.19
N ILE A 174 14.99 -4.48 -2.06
CA ILE A 174 13.80 -4.46 -2.95
C ILE A 174 13.02 -5.78 -2.95
N GLY A 175 13.01 -6.49 -1.82
CA GLY A 175 12.11 -7.63 -1.60
C GLY A 175 12.73 -9.02 -1.74
N LEU A 176 14.05 -9.16 -1.94
CA LEU A 176 14.73 -10.46 -1.88
C LEU A 176 14.42 -11.21 -0.56
N SER A 177 14.33 -10.49 0.56
CA SER A 177 13.90 -11.04 1.85
C SER A 177 12.56 -11.77 1.79
N ASN A 178 11.65 -11.32 0.94
CA ASN A 178 10.28 -11.80 0.85
C ASN A 178 10.23 -13.05 -0.04
N VAL A 179 11.04 -13.10 -1.10
CA VAL A 179 11.20 -14.30 -1.95
C VAL A 179 11.91 -15.41 -1.17
N ASN A 180 12.99 -15.10 -0.43
CA ASN A 180 13.66 -16.08 0.44
C ASN A 180 12.75 -16.58 1.57
N GLN A 181 11.84 -15.73 2.07
CA GLN A 181 10.80 -16.15 3.02
C GLN A 181 9.75 -17.04 2.35
N LEU A 182 9.45 -16.82 1.07
CA LEU A 182 8.50 -17.62 0.30
C LEU A 182 9.02 -19.05 0.06
N GLU A 183 10.30 -19.21 -0.30
CA GLU A 183 10.98 -20.53 -0.33
C GLU A 183 10.80 -21.29 1.00
N THR A 184 10.87 -20.57 2.13
CA THR A 184 10.70 -21.13 3.48
C THR A 184 9.24 -21.48 3.80
N ILE A 185 8.26 -20.75 3.25
CA ILE A 185 6.82 -20.98 3.44
C ILE A 185 6.33 -22.17 2.59
N LEU A 186 6.90 -22.34 1.40
CA LEU A 186 6.57 -23.40 0.45
C LEU A 186 7.40 -24.69 0.63
N ASP A 187 8.29 -24.73 1.63
CA ASP A 187 9.30 -25.80 1.85
C ASP A 187 10.07 -26.18 0.56
N THR A 188 10.27 -25.19 -0.32
CA THR A 188 10.75 -25.36 -1.70
C THR A 188 11.94 -24.42 -1.93
N PRO A 189 13.19 -24.89 -1.69
CA PRO A 189 14.40 -24.11 -1.95
C PRO A 189 14.62 -23.91 -3.46
N PHE A 190 14.97 -22.70 -3.87
CA PHE A 190 15.06 -22.32 -5.28
C PHE A 190 16.14 -23.07 -6.06
N ASP A 191 17.20 -23.53 -5.40
CA ASP A 191 18.25 -24.36 -6.01
C ASP A 191 17.74 -25.73 -6.49
N THR A 192 16.61 -26.21 -5.96
CA THR A 192 15.94 -27.43 -6.43
C THR A 192 15.07 -27.21 -7.69
N CYS A 193 14.74 -25.96 -8.02
CA CYS A 193 13.69 -25.66 -9.00
C CYS A 193 14.09 -25.83 -10.48
N GLY A 194 15.38 -25.99 -10.81
CA GLY A 194 15.85 -26.05 -12.20
C GLY A 194 15.19 -27.16 -13.04
N SER A 195 14.95 -28.34 -12.46
CA SER A 195 14.24 -29.44 -13.14
C SER A 195 12.74 -29.16 -13.27
N TYR A 196 12.11 -28.62 -12.22
CA TYR A 196 10.67 -28.30 -12.22
C TYR A 196 10.33 -27.20 -13.22
N LEU A 197 11.11 -26.12 -13.29
CA LEU A 197 10.93 -25.04 -14.28
C LEU A 197 11.13 -25.54 -15.73
N SER A 198 11.99 -26.55 -15.92
CA SER A 198 12.23 -27.20 -17.22
C SER A 198 11.09 -28.13 -17.65
N GLU A 199 10.54 -28.93 -16.73
CA GLU A 199 9.42 -29.85 -17.02
C GLU A 199 8.06 -29.13 -17.00
N PHE A 200 7.94 -28.06 -16.22
CA PHE A 200 6.72 -27.26 -16.03
C PHE A 200 6.94 -25.77 -16.35
N PRO A 201 7.14 -25.38 -17.63
CA PRO A 201 7.32 -23.98 -18.00
C PRO A 201 6.13 -23.10 -17.59
N CYS A 202 6.40 -22.10 -16.75
CA CYS A 202 5.40 -21.36 -15.98
C CYS A 202 4.26 -20.78 -16.84
N GLY A 203 4.59 -20.06 -17.91
CA GLY A 203 3.57 -19.44 -18.77
C GLY A 203 2.81 -20.41 -19.66
N SER A 204 3.49 -21.40 -20.25
CA SER A 204 2.89 -22.25 -21.31
C SER A 204 2.31 -23.59 -20.83
N LYS A 205 2.68 -24.06 -19.63
CA LYS A 205 2.11 -25.27 -19.02
C LYS A 205 1.26 -24.93 -17.79
N LEU A 206 1.72 -24.01 -16.95
CA LEU A 206 1.11 -23.67 -15.66
C LEU A 206 0.27 -22.38 -15.66
N GLY A 207 0.22 -21.65 -16.78
CA GLY A 207 -0.68 -20.51 -16.98
C GLY A 207 -0.26 -19.20 -16.31
N PHE A 208 0.96 -19.08 -15.78
CA PHE A 208 1.46 -17.83 -15.20
C PHE A 208 1.53 -16.70 -16.25
N THR A 209 1.12 -15.50 -15.87
CA THR A 209 1.28 -14.27 -16.67
C THR A 209 2.76 -13.96 -16.88
N PRO A 210 3.18 -13.43 -18.05
CA PRO A 210 4.54 -12.96 -18.25
C PRO A 210 4.98 -11.96 -17.17
N VAL A 211 6.11 -12.25 -16.53
CA VAL A 211 6.76 -11.40 -15.53
C VAL A 211 7.43 -10.18 -16.17
N ALA A 212 7.74 -9.17 -15.37
CA ALA A 212 8.61 -8.08 -15.78
C ALA A 212 9.98 -8.64 -16.25
N GLY A 213 10.58 -8.02 -17.27
CA GLY A 213 11.75 -8.57 -17.96
C GLY A 213 11.47 -9.77 -18.88
N GLY A 214 10.31 -10.41 -18.78
CA GLY A 214 9.83 -11.42 -19.74
C GLY A 214 10.40 -12.84 -19.60
N THR A 215 11.29 -13.07 -18.63
CA THR A 215 11.97 -14.35 -18.40
C THR A 215 11.64 -14.87 -17.01
N PHE A 216 11.24 -16.14 -16.89
CA PHE A 216 11.17 -16.86 -15.61
C PHE A 216 12.54 -17.51 -15.36
N TYR A 217 13.36 -16.93 -14.48
CA TYR A 217 14.70 -17.46 -14.19
C TYR A 217 14.64 -18.72 -13.32
N GLY A 218 15.57 -19.64 -13.55
CA GLY A 218 15.93 -20.73 -12.63
C GLY A 218 17.14 -20.38 -11.77
N PRO A 219 17.65 -21.34 -10.98
CA PRO A 219 18.78 -21.10 -10.07
C PRO A 219 20.11 -20.82 -10.79
N ASP A 220 20.32 -21.39 -11.99
CA ASP A 220 21.57 -21.29 -12.74
C ASP A 220 21.65 -20.11 -13.72
N ASP A 221 20.55 -19.37 -13.95
CA ASP A 221 20.48 -18.28 -14.94
C ASP A 221 20.01 -16.92 -14.39
N LEU A 222 19.93 -16.77 -13.06
CA LEU A 222 19.72 -15.48 -12.40
C LEU A 222 20.69 -14.40 -12.92
N PRO A 223 20.20 -13.19 -13.25
CA PRO A 223 21.07 -12.08 -13.62
C PRO A 223 22.06 -11.70 -12.51
N ALA A 224 23.23 -11.18 -12.90
CA ALA A 224 24.20 -10.64 -11.95
C ALA A 224 23.55 -9.51 -11.12
N SER A 225 23.59 -9.64 -9.80
CA SER A 225 22.88 -8.73 -8.90
C SER A 225 23.35 -7.28 -9.02
N GLY A 226 22.38 -6.36 -9.04
CA GLY A 226 22.63 -4.94 -8.94
C GLY A 226 23.32 -4.57 -7.63
N THR A 227 23.96 -3.40 -7.62
CA THR A 227 24.68 -2.86 -6.45
C THR A 227 24.34 -1.40 -6.18
N ALA A 228 23.35 -0.83 -6.88
CA ALA A 228 22.89 0.52 -6.61
C ALA A 228 22.01 0.52 -5.35
N THR A 229 22.28 1.47 -4.45
CA THR A 229 21.36 1.82 -3.37
C THR A 229 20.13 2.53 -3.93
N LEU A 230 19.01 2.44 -3.21
CA LEU A 230 17.83 3.26 -3.49
C LEU A 230 18.17 4.76 -3.38
N SER A 231 17.69 5.55 -4.34
CA SER A 231 17.80 7.02 -4.35
C SER A 231 16.63 7.65 -5.09
N ASN A 232 16.18 8.82 -4.65
CA ASN A 232 15.20 9.62 -5.40
C ASN A 232 15.80 10.14 -6.72
N LEU A 233 14.96 10.29 -7.74
CA LEU A 233 15.36 10.81 -9.06
C LEU A 233 15.32 12.35 -9.09
N GLY A 234 15.19 12.97 -10.26
CA GLY A 234 15.03 14.42 -10.38
C GLY A 234 13.56 14.83 -10.46
N GLY A 235 13.15 15.84 -9.69
CA GLY A 235 11.79 16.42 -9.78
C GLY A 235 11.55 17.55 -8.77
N THR A 236 10.39 18.19 -8.86
CA THR A 236 9.91 19.17 -7.86
C THR A 236 8.38 19.18 -7.84
N VAL A 237 7.79 19.22 -6.64
CA VAL A 237 6.32 19.25 -6.46
C VAL A 237 5.84 20.66 -6.15
N THR A 238 4.86 21.14 -6.90
CA THR A 238 4.27 22.49 -6.72
C THR A 238 2.81 22.48 -6.29
N SER A 239 2.13 21.32 -6.34
CA SER A 239 0.74 21.13 -5.92
C SER A 239 0.45 19.66 -5.60
N PRO A 240 -0.44 19.36 -4.63
CA PRO A 240 -0.90 18.00 -4.38
C PRO A 240 -1.79 17.51 -5.53
N ALA A 241 -1.51 16.33 -6.06
CA ALA A 241 -2.19 15.80 -7.25
C ALA A 241 -3.68 15.50 -7.01
N SER A 242 -4.01 14.90 -5.87
CA SER A 242 -5.39 14.58 -5.47
C SER A 242 -6.21 15.81 -5.04
N GLY A 243 -5.63 17.01 -5.11
CA GLY A 243 -6.27 18.27 -4.73
C GLY A 243 -5.98 18.72 -3.29
N ALA A 244 -6.65 19.80 -2.86
CA ALA A 244 -6.47 20.38 -1.54
C ALA A 244 -7.05 19.50 -0.41
N VAL A 245 -8.08 18.73 -0.72
CA VAL A 245 -8.71 17.73 0.16
C VAL A 245 -9.07 16.53 -0.70
N PHE A 246 -8.76 15.33 -0.24
CA PHE A 246 -9.19 14.08 -0.87
C PHE A 246 -9.67 13.06 0.18
N THR A 247 -10.41 12.04 -0.26
CA THR A 247 -10.87 10.94 0.59
C THR A 247 -10.49 9.62 -0.07
N TYR A 248 -9.94 8.69 0.70
CA TYR A 248 -9.70 7.31 0.27
C TYR A 248 -10.25 6.33 1.31
N THR A 249 -10.62 5.12 0.89
CA THR A 249 -10.93 4.03 1.83
C THR A 249 -9.71 3.13 1.93
N ASN A 250 -9.15 2.96 3.14
CA ASN A 250 -8.03 2.05 3.34
C ASN A 250 -8.47 0.61 3.04
N GLY A 251 -7.72 -0.09 2.18
CA GLY A 251 -7.99 -1.50 1.89
C GLY A 251 -7.84 -2.42 3.10
N GLY A 252 -7.02 -2.03 4.09
CA GLY A 252 -6.72 -2.87 5.24
C GLY A 252 -7.80 -2.92 6.32
N ASP A 253 -8.25 -1.75 6.80
CA ASP A 253 -9.26 -1.61 7.86
C ASP A 253 -10.68 -1.28 7.33
N GLY A 254 -10.81 -0.85 6.07
CA GLY A 254 -12.09 -0.47 5.46
C GLY A 254 -12.60 0.93 5.85
N ILE A 255 -11.82 1.73 6.57
CA ILE A 255 -12.17 3.08 7.03
C ILE A 255 -11.93 4.09 5.90
N ALA A 256 -12.88 5.02 5.74
CA ALA A 256 -12.75 6.16 4.84
C ALA A 256 -12.04 7.31 5.57
N TYR A 257 -10.82 7.61 5.13
CA TYR A 257 -9.97 8.69 5.64
C TYR A 257 -10.05 9.89 4.70
N THR A 258 -10.27 11.09 5.26
CA THR A 258 -10.23 12.36 4.53
C THR A 258 -8.97 13.12 4.89
N ILE A 259 -8.14 13.39 3.89
CA ILE A 259 -6.82 14.01 4.01
C ILE A 259 -6.91 15.45 3.48
N SER A 260 -6.38 16.39 4.26
CA SER A 260 -6.29 17.81 3.89
C SER A 260 -4.83 18.21 3.70
N ALA A 261 -4.51 18.72 2.52
CA ALA A 261 -3.14 19.04 2.12
C ALA A 261 -2.67 20.37 2.74
N ALA A 262 -1.67 20.30 3.62
CA ALA A 262 -1.14 21.45 4.35
C ALA A 262 -0.58 22.54 3.42
N ASN A 263 -0.69 23.80 3.83
CA ASN A 263 -0.16 24.98 3.11
C ASN A 263 -0.71 25.22 1.68
N VAL A 264 -1.72 24.47 1.25
CA VAL A 264 -2.53 24.82 0.07
C VAL A 264 -3.44 26.01 0.42
N LYS A 265 -3.61 26.94 -0.52
CA LYS A 265 -4.54 28.07 -0.35
C LYS A 265 -5.94 27.67 -0.78
N ASP A 266 -6.85 27.55 0.19
CA ASP A 266 -8.25 27.25 -0.06
C ASP A 266 -8.86 28.21 -1.09
N SER A 267 -9.21 27.66 -2.24
CA SER A 267 -9.91 28.37 -3.32
C SER A 267 -11.43 28.20 -3.20
N GLY A 268 -11.94 28.02 -1.98
CA GLY A 268 -13.38 27.92 -1.70
C GLY A 268 -13.75 27.64 -0.24
N SER A 269 -14.54 28.55 0.34
CA SER A 269 -15.39 28.36 1.54
C SER A 269 -14.71 27.90 2.84
N GLY A 270 -14.43 28.85 3.75
CA GLY A 270 -14.11 28.53 5.14
C GLY A 270 -15.32 28.02 5.93
N SER A 271 -15.14 26.93 6.65
CA SER A 271 -15.97 26.44 7.77
C SER A 271 -15.02 25.83 8.80
N GLU A 272 -15.17 26.19 10.08
CA GLU A 272 -14.30 25.65 11.15
C GLU A 272 -14.58 24.15 11.39
N PRO A 273 -13.56 23.32 11.70
CA PRO A 273 -13.77 21.93 12.09
C PRO A 273 -14.54 21.84 13.42
N GLN A 274 -15.83 21.51 13.36
CA GLN A 274 -16.65 21.35 14.56
C GLN A 274 -16.27 20.05 15.28
N THR A 275 -15.64 20.16 16.45
CA THR A 275 -15.16 19.01 17.24
C THR A 275 -16.31 18.14 17.74
N THR A 276 -16.49 16.95 17.18
CA THR A 276 -17.53 15.98 17.55
C THR A 276 -17.15 15.17 18.79
N THR A 277 -17.20 15.79 19.97
CA THR A 277 -17.07 15.07 21.24
C THR A 277 -18.33 14.25 21.52
N ALA A 278 -18.21 12.92 21.54
CA ALA A 278 -19.32 12.04 21.90
C ALA A 278 -19.54 12.02 23.43
N GLY A 279 -20.77 12.32 23.86
CA GLY A 279 -21.19 12.24 25.27
C GLY A 279 -22.70 12.47 25.41
N GLY A 280 -23.44 11.45 25.87
CA GLY A 280 -24.92 11.50 25.96
C GLY A 280 -25.43 11.90 27.35
N GLY A 281 -26.67 12.42 27.44
CA GLY A 281 -27.23 12.79 28.75
C GLY A 281 -28.59 13.51 28.83
N SER A 282 -29.67 12.90 28.31
CA SER A 282 -31.07 13.07 28.78
C SER A 282 -31.80 14.45 28.69
N SER A 283 -32.92 14.44 27.93
CA SER A 283 -34.26 14.95 28.29
C SER A 283 -34.48 16.38 28.85
N GLY A 284 -35.18 17.22 28.07
CA GLY A 284 -35.86 18.44 28.54
C GLY A 284 -36.95 18.88 27.55
N ASN A 285 -38.18 19.18 28.02
CA ASN A 285 -39.37 19.23 27.16
C ASN A 285 -39.89 20.65 26.83
N SER A 286 -40.33 20.82 25.59
CA SER A 286 -41.46 21.65 25.12
C SER A 286 -41.58 23.15 25.46
N ALA A 287 -41.60 23.97 24.41
CA ALA A 287 -42.57 25.07 24.25
C ALA A 287 -43.06 25.10 22.77
N ASN A 288 -44.33 25.44 22.53
CA ASN A 288 -44.97 25.32 21.21
C ASN A 288 -46.06 26.39 20.97
N THR A 289 -46.05 27.07 19.82
CA THR A 289 -47.19 27.72 19.11
C THR A 289 -46.63 28.38 17.82
N SER A 290 -47.13 28.10 16.61
CA SER A 290 -48.31 28.70 15.92
C SER A 290 -48.14 30.19 15.58
N SER A 291 -48.36 30.71 14.35
CA SER A 291 -48.76 30.16 13.03
C SER A 291 -48.49 31.24 11.94
N SER A 292 -48.96 31.29 10.67
CA SER A 292 -50.00 30.61 9.88
C SER A 292 -49.81 30.76 8.34
N THR A 293 -50.69 30.10 7.58
CA THR A 293 -51.19 30.26 6.18
C THR A 293 -51.14 31.72 5.62
N SER A 294 -51.01 32.01 4.30
CA SER A 294 -51.81 31.45 3.17
C SER A 294 -51.23 31.58 1.74
N THR A 295 -51.86 30.80 0.84
CA THR A 295 -51.84 30.70 -0.63
C THR A 295 -51.99 32.02 -1.43
N GLU A 296 -51.45 32.07 -2.68
CA GLU A 296 -52.28 32.03 -3.91
C GLU A 296 -51.48 31.75 -5.22
N THR A 297 -52.16 31.66 -6.37
CA THR A 297 -51.69 31.09 -7.65
C THR A 297 -51.87 32.09 -8.81
N GLY A 298 -50.99 32.14 -9.82
CA GLY A 298 -51.14 33.13 -10.92
C GLY A 298 -50.43 32.87 -12.25
N SER A 299 -51.12 32.16 -13.16
CA SER A 299 -51.14 32.26 -14.65
C SER A 299 -49.85 32.22 -15.50
N SER A 300 -50.03 31.71 -16.74
CA SER A 300 -49.00 31.52 -17.76
C SER A 300 -49.26 32.31 -19.06
N THR A 301 -48.19 32.83 -19.65
CA THR A 301 -48.01 33.15 -21.09
C THR A 301 -46.54 33.55 -21.29
N GLY A 302 -45.86 33.30 -22.41
CA GLY A 302 -46.31 32.74 -23.70
C GLY A 302 -46.03 33.72 -24.83
N GLY A 303 -44.87 33.62 -25.47
CA GLY A 303 -44.47 34.48 -26.58
C GLY A 303 -43.16 34.03 -27.23
N SER A 304 -43.15 33.94 -28.55
CA SER A 304 -42.02 33.44 -29.35
C SER A 304 -41.45 34.52 -30.26
N THR A 305 -40.13 34.55 -30.40
CA THR A 305 -39.38 34.94 -31.62
C THR A 305 -38.07 34.17 -31.64
#